data_AF-A0A3P7MGC3-F1
#
_entry.id   AF-A0A3P7MGC3-F1
#
_cell.length_a   1.000
_cell.length_b   1.000
_cell.length_c   1.000
_cell.angle_alpha   90.00
_cell.angle_beta   90.00
_cell.angle_gamma   90.00
#
_symmetry.space_group_name_H-M   'P 1'
#
loop_
_entity.id
_entity.type
_entity.pdbx_description
1 polymer ?
#
loop_
_entity_poly.entity_id
_entity_poly.type
_entity_poly.pdbx_seq_one_letter_code
_entity_poly.pdbx_strand_id
1 'polypeptide(L)'
;MGSISDDDIIKRRLLIEGESGNDDRRFTLLLKNFLRWVSCDESEEDSQFTYNSLMASVSQCENAMEQALLIHSMNFEQSQKYDELLEEIKHDTEDTKLKIVESREKLKEARVIRKNRQEYHNLAKIINEHPNRKETLCKITKLKEQLTGLQRINERYDEMILLRKKQFHLFLVALRGLQKLVDRE
;
A
#
# COMPACT_ATOMS: atom_id res chain seq x y z
N MET A 1 35.33 36.85 -12.05
CA MET A 1 34.93 36.31 -13.38
C MET A 1 33.98 35.16 -13.12
N GLY A 2 32.69 35.45 -12.94
CA GLY A 2 31.68 34.43 -12.69
C GLY A 2 31.49 33.58 -13.95
N SER A 3 31.54 32.26 -13.81
CA SER A 3 31.20 31.31 -14.86
C SER A 3 29.79 31.62 -15.35
N ILE A 4 29.67 32.05 -16.60
CA ILE A 4 28.38 32.21 -17.28
C ILE A 4 27.71 30.83 -17.22
N SER A 5 26.52 30.75 -16.60
CA SER A 5 25.79 29.50 -16.44
C SER A 5 25.42 28.94 -17.82
N ASP A 6 25.35 27.62 -17.98
CA ASP A 6 24.94 27.00 -19.25
C ASP A 6 23.57 27.53 -19.73
N ASP A 7 22.67 27.85 -18.79
CA ASP A 7 21.40 28.53 -19.06
C ASP A 7 21.57 29.92 -19.69
N ASP A 8 22.60 30.68 -19.29
CA ASP A 8 22.88 32.01 -19.85
C ASP A 8 23.49 31.90 -21.25
N ILE A 9 24.23 30.81 -21.52
CA ILE A 9 24.75 30.50 -22.86
C ILE A 9 23.59 30.08 -23.77
N ILE A 10 22.69 29.23 -23.30
CA ILE A 10 21.49 28.80 -24.04
C ILE A 10 20.56 29.97 -24.32
N LYS A 11 20.30 30.84 -23.33
CA LYS A 11 19.51 32.08 -23.52
C LYS A 11 20.14 33.01 -24.53
N ARG A 12 21.45 33.27 -24.45
CA ARG A 12 22.16 34.10 -25.45
C ARG A 12 22.07 33.48 -26.84
N ARG A 13 22.23 32.16 -26.95
CA ARG A 13 22.15 31.45 -28.22
C ARG A 13 20.76 31.53 -28.84
N LEU A 14 19.71 31.33 -28.05
CA LEU A 14 18.32 31.49 -28.50
C LEU A 14 17.99 32.93 -28.91
N LEU A 15 18.56 33.94 -28.26
CA LEU A 15 18.37 35.35 -28.63
C LEU A 15 19.11 35.74 -29.92
N ILE A 16 20.29 35.14 -30.18
CA ILE A 16 21.13 35.44 -31.34
C ILE A 16 20.74 34.59 -32.56
N GLU A 17 20.43 33.30 -32.36
CA GLU A 17 20.04 32.34 -33.41
C GLU A 17 18.51 32.22 -33.59
N GLY A 18 17.71 32.84 -32.72
CA GLY A 18 16.26 32.98 -32.91
C GLY A 18 15.93 33.93 -34.07
N GLU A 19 14.66 33.97 -34.49
CA GLU A 19 14.16 34.80 -35.62
C GLU A 19 14.62 36.27 -35.57
N SER A 20 14.90 36.80 -34.37
CA SER A 20 15.41 38.15 -34.14
C SER A 20 16.67 38.52 -34.97
N GLY A 21 17.56 37.56 -35.26
CA GLY A 21 18.76 37.83 -36.07
C GLY A 21 18.49 38.00 -37.57
N ASN A 22 17.36 37.47 -38.05
CA ASN A 22 16.93 37.61 -39.45
C ASN A 22 16.18 38.92 -39.69
N ASP A 23 15.44 39.40 -38.70
CA ASP A 23 14.69 40.66 -38.82
C ASP A 23 15.62 41.88 -38.89
N ASP A 24 16.70 41.89 -38.12
CA ASP A 24 17.71 42.96 -38.18
C ASP A 24 18.35 43.08 -39.58
N ARG A 25 18.57 41.94 -40.24
CA ARG A 25 19.04 41.88 -41.64
C ARG A 25 17.99 42.37 -42.63
N ARG A 26 16.71 42.03 -42.41
CA ARG A 26 15.58 42.50 -43.23
C ARG A 26 15.43 44.01 -43.13
N PHE A 27 15.48 44.58 -41.92
CA PHE A 27 15.42 46.04 -41.72
C PHE A 27 16.63 46.75 -42.33
N THR A 28 17.83 46.20 -42.20
CA THR A 28 19.04 46.76 -42.82
C THR A 28 18.92 46.77 -44.36
N LEU A 29 18.37 45.70 -44.95
CA LEU A 29 18.15 45.62 -46.39
C LEU A 29 17.05 46.59 -46.88
N LEU A 30 15.94 46.68 -46.14
CA LEU A 30 14.86 47.63 -46.40
C LEU A 30 15.39 49.08 -46.41
N LEU A 31 16.17 49.45 -45.38
CA LEU A 31 16.79 50.77 -45.27
C LEU A 31 17.75 51.04 -46.43
N LYS A 32 18.58 50.07 -46.80
CA LYS A 32 19.52 50.20 -47.93
C LYS A 32 18.78 50.39 -49.26
N ASN A 33 17.70 49.65 -49.49
CA ASN A 33 16.89 49.74 -50.71
C ASN A 33 16.12 51.07 -50.77
N PHE A 34 15.59 51.55 -49.64
CA PHE A 34 14.95 52.85 -49.53
C PHE A 34 15.93 54.00 -49.84
N LEU A 35 17.12 54.00 -49.22
CA LEU A 35 18.14 55.02 -49.47
C LEU A 35 18.60 55.04 -50.93
N ARG A 36 18.68 53.86 -51.56
CA ARG A 36 19.00 53.74 -52.99
C ARG A 36 17.89 54.33 -53.87
N TRP A 37 16.63 54.03 -53.57
CA TRP A 37 15.48 54.58 -54.30
C TRP A 37 15.43 56.11 -54.22
N VAL A 38 15.69 56.69 -53.05
CA VAL A 38 15.71 58.16 -52.85
C VAL A 38 16.88 58.85 -53.56
N SER A 39 18.00 58.13 -53.80
CA SER A 39 19.23 58.71 -54.36
C SER A 39 19.38 58.51 -55.88
N CYS A 40 18.45 57.82 -56.54
CA CYS A 40 18.52 57.49 -57.96
C CYS A 40 17.66 58.43 -58.83
N ASP A 41 18.26 59.07 -59.84
CA ASP A 41 17.57 59.71 -60.99
C ASP A 41 17.26 58.63 -62.07
N GLU A 42 16.55 57.57 -61.66
CA GLU A 42 16.19 56.46 -62.56
C GLU A 42 14.90 56.77 -63.35
N SER A 43 14.71 56.09 -64.51
CA SER A 43 13.51 56.20 -65.35
C SER A 43 12.24 55.92 -64.55
N GLU A 44 11.10 56.53 -64.93
CA GLU A 44 9.82 56.37 -64.21
C GLU A 44 9.40 54.89 -64.02
N GLU A 45 9.74 54.03 -64.98
CA GLU A 45 9.43 52.58 -64.93
C GLU A 45 10.29 51.82 -63.89
N ASP A 46 11.58 52.16 -63.77
CA ASP A 46 12.50 51.54 -62.80
C ASP A 46 12.21 52.01 -61.37
N SER A 47 11.81 53.28 -61.22
CA SER A 47 11.35 53.86 -59.95
C SER A 47 10.07 53.18 -59.45
N GLN A 48 9.13 52.83 -60.35
CA GLN A 48 7.90 52.12 -59.97
C GLN A 48 8.18 50.66 -59.56
N PHE A 49 9.10 49.97 -60.24
CA PHE A 49 9.49 48.60 -59.88
C PHE A 49 10.15 48.53 -58.50
N THR A 50 11.08 49.44 -58.24
CA THR A 50 11.78 49.55 -56.95
C THR A 50 10.83 49.94 -55.81
N TYR A 51 9.86 50.83 -56.06
CA TYR A 51 8.79 51.13 -55.11
C TYR A 51 7.93 49.91 -54.76
N ASN A 52 7.49 49.13 -55.75
CA ASN A 52 6.71 47.91 -55.52
C ASN A 52 7.51 46.86 -54.73
N SER A 53 8.81 46.75 -55.00
CA SER A 53 9.72 45.86 -54.24
C SER A 53 9.89 46.32 -52.80
N LEU A 54 9.98 47.64 -52.55
CA LEU A 54 10.04 48.21 -51.21
C LEU A 54 8.75 47.91 -50.44
N MET A 55 7.59 48.13 -51.05
CA MET A 55 6.30 47.82 -50.43
C MET A 55 6.16 46.33 -50.08
N ALA A 56 6.58 45.44 -50.97
CA ALA A 56 6.59 44.00 -50.69
C ALA A 56 7.51 43.65 -49.50
N SER A 57 8.65 44.32 -49.37
CA SER A 57 9.56 44.13 -48.23
C SER A 57 8.98 44.66 -46.92
N VAL A 58 8.22 45.76 -46.95
CA VAL A 58 7.50 46.28 -45.76
C VAL A 58 6.45 45.27 -45.30
N SER A 59 5.60 44.78 -46.21
CA SER A 59 4.58 43.78 -45.87
C SER A 59 5.18 42.48 -45.31
N GLN A 60 6.36 42.06 -45.77
CA GLN A 60 7.07 40.93 -45.18
C GLN A 60 7.53 41.19 -43.74
N CYS A 61 7.96 42.41 -43.43
CA CYS A 61 8.35 42.79 -42.07
C CYS A 61 7.12 42.87 -41.15
N GLU A 62 6.01 43.41 -41.64
CA GLU A 62 4.74 43.46 -40.89
C GLU A 62 4.23 42.05 -40.56
N ASN A 63 4.22 41.14 -41.54
CA ASN A 63 3.82 39.75 -41.32
C ASN A 63 4.74 39.03 -40.33
N ALA A 64 6.06 39.26 -40.40
CA ALA A 64 7.00 38.67 -39.45
C ALA A 64 6.76 39.17 -38.01
N MET A 65 6.45 40.46 -37.86
CA MET A 65 6.08 41.05 -36.57
C MET A 65 4.78 40.45 -36.02
N GLU A 66 3.74 40.31 -36.85
CA GLU A 66 2.48 39.68 -36.45
C GLU A 66 2.68 38.21 -36.03
N GLN A 67 3.48 37.46 -36.79
CA GLN A 67 3.85 36.09 -36.44
C GLN A 67 4.57 36.02 -35.09
N ALA A 68 5.51 36.93 -34.82
CA ALA A 68 6.23 36.98 -33.54
C ALA A 68 5.29 37.28 -32.36
N LEU A 69 4.31 38.17 -32.54
CA LEU A 69 3.29 38.46 -31.52
C LEU A 69 2.41 37.25 -31.23
N LEU A 70 1.98 36.52 -32.27
CA LEU A 70 1.19 35.31 -32.11
C LEU A 70 1.97 34.20 -31.39
N ILE A 71 3.23 34.00 -31.76
CA ILE A 71 4.13 33.04 -31.08
C ILE A 71 4.32 33.44 -29.62
N HIS A 72 4.51 34.72 -29.32
CA HIS A 72 4.61 35.21 -27.94
C HIS A 72 3.34 34.90 -27.13
N SER A 73 2.15 35.18 -27.69
CA SER A 73 0.87 34.86 -27.03
C SER A 73 0.73 33.36 -26.80
N MET A 74 1.05 32.54 -27.81
CA MET A 74 1.01 31.08 -27.71
C MET A 74 1.97 30.56 -26.63
N ASN A 75 3.19 31.08 -26.58
CA ASN A 75 4.20 30.69 -25.57
C ASN A 75 3.74 31.05 -24.16
N PHE A 76 3.08 32.19 -23.99
CA PHE A 76 2.52 32.60 -22.70
C PHE A 76 1.41 31.63 -22.24
N GLU A 77 0.48 31.28 -23.12
CA GLU A 77 -0.55 30.28 -22.83
C GLU A 77 0.05 28.89 -22.54
N GLN A 78 1.07 28.48 -23.31
CA GLN A 78 1.77 27.21 -23.07
C GLN A 78 2.46 27.20 -21.70
N SER A 79 3.10 28.30 -21.30
CA SER A 79 3.72 28.42 -19.98
C SER A 79 2.68 28.23 -18.88
N GLN A 80 1.51 28.85 -18.99
CA GLN A 80 0.44 28.68 -18.00
C GLN A 80 -0.04 27.23 -17.90
N LYS A 81 -0.22 26.55 -19.04
CA LYS A 81 -0.60 25.13 -19.06
C LYS A 81 0.47 24.24 -18.42
N TYR A 82 1.75 24.55 -18.60
CA TYR A 82 2.82 23.82 -17.93
C TYR A 82 2.83 24.06 -16.42
N ASP A 83 2.53 25.27 -15.96
CA ASP A 83 2.38 25.56 -14.53
C ASP A 83 1.20 24.79 -13.92
N GLU A 84 0.06 24.75 -14.60
CA GLU A 84 -1.11 23.96 -14.17
C GLU A 84 -0.80 22.45 -14.10
N LEU A 85 -0.16 21.90 -15.14
CA LEU A 85 0.25 20.50 -15.18
C LEU A 85 1.25 20.17 -14.06
N LEU A 86 2.14 21.11 -13.73
CA LEU A 86 3.12 20.93 -12.68
C LEU A 86 2.45 20.87 -11.29
N GLU A 87 1.41 21.68 -11.06
CA GLU A 87 0.62 21.58 -9.82
C GLU A 87 -0.21 20.28 -9.76
N GLU A 88 -0.77 19.83 -10.88
CA GLU A 88 -1.46 18.52 -10.95
C GLU A 88 -0.51 17.36 -10.59
N ILE A 89 0.68 17.32 -11.20
CA ILE A 89 1.70 16.30 -10.91
C ILE A 89 2.12 16.34 -9.43
N LYS A 90 2.26 17.54 -8.84
CA LYS A 90 2.56 17.67 -7.40
C LYS A 90 1.44 17.09 -6.56
N HIS A 91 0.19 17.38 -6.89
CA HIS A 91 -0.97 16.86 -6.18
C HIS A 91 -1.02 15.31 -6.26
N ASP A 92 -0.90 14.75 -7.46
CA ASP A 92 -0.86 13.30 -7.68
C ASP A 92 0.29 12.61 -6.94
N THR A 93 1.44 13.28 -6.86
CA THR A 93 2.60 12.78 -6.11
C THR A 93 2.30 12.74 -4.61
N GLU A 94 1.65 13.77 -4.07
CA GLU A 94 1.25 13.83 -2.66
C GLU A 94 0.19 12.76 -2.32
N ASP A 95 -0.82 12.62 -3.18
CA ASP A 95 -1.86 11.60 -3.07
C ASP A 95 -1.27 10.18 -3.12
N THR A 96 -0.31 9.95 -4.00
CA THR A 96 0.38 8.66 -4.09
C THR A 96 1.19 8.37 -2.83
N LYS A 97 1.86 9.37 -2.24
CA LYS A 97 2.54 9.21 -0.94
C LYS A 97 1.55 8.82 0.16
N LEU A 98 0.38 9.47 0.21
CA LEU A 98 -0.67 9.13 1.19
C LEU A 98 -1.16 7.68 1.02
N LYS A 99 -1.43 7.24 -0.21
CA LYS A 99 -1.83 5.86 -0.52
C LYS A 99 -0.77 4.84 -0.12
N ILE A 100 0.53 5.19 -0.25
CA ILE A 100 1.64 4.33 0.20
C ILE A 100 1.64 4.18 1.73
N VAL A 101 1.42 5.28 2.46
CA VAL A 101 1.36 5.24 3.94
C VAL A 101 0.19 4.37 4.40
N GLU A 102 -1.00 4.58 3.83
CA GLU A 102 -2.19 3.77 4.14
C GLU A 102 -1.95 2.28 3.83
N SER A 103 -1.36 1.97 2.67
CA SER A 103 -1.03 0.60 2.28
C SER A 103 -0.02 -0.05 3.22
N ARG A 104 0.94 0.72 3.75
CA ARG A 104 1.90 0.24 4.76
C ARG A 104 1.22 -0.10 6.08
N GLU A 105 0.23 0.68 6.51
CA GLU A 105 -0.54 0.39 7.72
C GLU A 105 -1.39 -0.87 7.57
N LYS A 106 -2.15 -0.96 6.47
CA LYS A 106 -2.90 -2.18 6.12
C LYS A 106 -2.00 -3.42 6.07
N LEU A 107 -0.78 -3.29 5.55
CA LEU A 107 0.19 -4.38 5.52
C LEU A 107 0.66 -4.78 6.94
N LYS A 108 0.85 -3.83 7.85
CA LYS A 108 1.20 -4.13 9.25
C LYS A 108 0.08 -4.91 9.93
N GLU A 109 -1.17 -4.49 9.76
CA GLU A 109 -2.33 -5.18 10.31
C GLU A 109 -2.46 -6.60 9.74
N ALA A 110 -2.35 -6.74 8.41
CA ALA A 110 -2.40 -8.05 7.75
C ALA A 110 -1.30 -9.01 8.25
N ARG A 111 -0.10 -8.50 8.56
CA ARG A 111 0.99 -9.30 9.15
C ARG A 111 0.63 -9.80 10.55
N VAL A 112 0.04 -8.95 11.39
CA VAL A 112 -0.42 -9.35 12.73
C VAL A 112 -1.50 -10.41 12.64
N ILE A 113 -2.51 -10.21 11.77
CA ILE A 113 -3.57 -11.20 11.55
C ILE A 113 -3.00 -12.54 11.08
N ARG A 114 -2.03 -12.52 10.15
CA ARG A 114 -1.35 -13.73 9.68
C ARG A 114 -0.61 -14.45 10.80
N LYS A 115 0.12 -13.72 11.65
CA LYS A 115 0.84 -14.29 12.80
C LYS A 115 -0.14 -14.94 13.77
N ASN A 116 -1.20 -14.23 14.16
CA ASN A 116 -2.23 -14.75 15.06
C ASN A 116 -2.89 -16.01 14.47
N ARG A 117 -3.24 -16.00 13.18
CA ARG A 117 -3.81 -17.17 12.50
C ARG A 117 -2.88 -18.39 12.54
N GLN A 118 -1.58 -18.17 12.40
CA GLN A 118 -0.59 -19.25 12.48
C GLN A 118 -0.43 -19.78 13.90
N GLU A 119 -0.45 -18.92 14.92
CA GLU A 119 -0.48 -19.33 16.33
C GLU A 119 -1.74 -20.16 16.65
N TYR A 120 -2.92 -19.71 16.19
CA TYR A 120 -4.16 -20.48 16.34
C TYR A 120 -4.10 -21.83 15.63
N HIS A 121 -3.54 -21.88 14.42
CA HIS A 121 -3.39 -23.13 13.69
C HIS A 121 -2.44 -24.10 14.42
N ASN A 122 -1.32 -23.60 14.95
CA ASN A 122 -0.39 -24.41 15.73
C ASN A 122 -1.05 -24.95 17.00
N LEU A 123 -1.78 -24.10 17.73
CA LEU A 123 -2.50 -24.51 18.92
C LEU A 123 -3.59 -25.54 18.60
N ALA A 124 -4.34 -25.34 17.52
CA ALA A 124 -5.35 -26.29 17.06
C ALA A 124 -4.72 -27.65 16.70
N LYS A 125 -3.54 -27.66 16.09
CA LYS A 125 -2.80 -28.89 15.81
C LYS A 125 -2.46 -29.65 17.09
N ILE A 126 -1.92 -28.96 18.09
CA ILE A 126 -1.60 -29.56 19.41
C ILE A 126 -2.87 -30.07 20.09
N ILE A 127 -3.97 -29.29 20.06
CA ILE A 127 -5.25 -29.72 20.66
C ILE A 127 -5.78 -30.99 19.99
N ASN A 128 -5.63 -31.13 18.67
CA ASN A 128 -6.08 -32.31 17.93
C ASN A 128 -5.22 -33.56 18.18
N GLU A 129 -4.01 -33.43 18.71
CA GLU A 129 -3.21 -34.58 19.17
C GLU A 129 -3.81 -35.21 20.44
N HIS A 130 -4.58 -34.44 21.21
CA HIS A 130 -5.27 -34.92 22.39
C HIS A 130 -6.64 -35.53 22.06
N PRO A 131 -7.09 -36.54 22.83
CA PRO A 131 -8.36 -37.20 22.58
C PRO A 131 -9.54 -36.25 22.79
N ASN A 132 -10.63 -36.51 22.06
CA ASN A 132 -11.81 -35.68 22.11
C ASN A 132 -12.36 -35.58 23.55
N ARG A 133 -12.67 -34.37 23.98
CA ARG A 133 -13.17 -34.07 25.33
C ARG A 133 -14.42 -34.90 25.66
N LYS A 134 -15.34 -35.05 24.71
CA LYS A 134 -16.58 -35.80 24.91
C LYS A 134 -16.32 -37.29 25.19
N GLU A 135 -15.41 -37.89 24.43
CA GLU A 135 -15.02 -39.29 24.61
C GLU A 135 -14.32 -39.51 25.95
N THR A 136 -13.42 -38.61 26.32
CA THR A 136 -12.71 -38.66 27.60
C THR A 136 -13.68 -38.53 28.78
N LEU A 137 -14.66 -37.62 28.69
CA LEU A 137 -15.72 -37.50 29.69
C LEU A 137 -16.57 -38.77 29.79
N CYS A 138 -16.94 -39.40 28.67
CA CYS A 138 -17.68 -40.66 28.67
C CYS A 138 -16.88 -41.81 29.32
N LYS A 139 -15.57 -41.88 29.08
CA LYS A 139 -14.69 -42.85 29.76
C LYS A 139 -14.65 -42.59 31.26
N ILE A 140 -14.55 -41.33 31.68
CA ILE A 140 -14.56 -40.95 33.10
C ILE A 140 -15.88 -41.33 33.77
N THR A 141 -17.04 -41.08 33.13
CA THR A 141 -18.34 -41.45 33.72
C THR A 141 -18.48 -42.96 33.86
N LYS A 142 -18.09 -43.75 32.84
CA LYS A 142 -18.09 -45.22 32.93
C LYS A 142 -17.18 -45.74 34.04
N LEU A 143 -15.96 -45.21 34.15
CA LEU A 143 -15.03 -45.59 35.22
C LEU A 143 -15.57 -45.24 36.60
N LYS A 144 -16.24 -44.08 36.75
CA LYS A 144 -16.90 -43.70 38.01
C LYS A 144 -18.03 -44.66 38.37
N GLU A 145 -18.88 -45.03 37.41
CA GLU A 145 -19.95 -46.02 37.63
C GLU A 145 -19.36 -47.37 38.07
N GLN A 146 -18.34 -47.87 37.40
CA GLN A 146 -17.64 -49.10 37.78
C GLN A 146 -17.04 -49.02 39.19
N LEU A 147 -16.40 -47.90 39.53
CA LEU A 147 -15.82 -47.69 40.86
C LEU A 147 -16.89 -47.73 41.94
N THR A 148 -18.01 -47.02 41.74
CA THR A 148 -19.13 -47.04 42.69
C THR A 148 -19.78 -48.42 42.80
N GLY A 149 -19.83 -49.18 41.71
CA GLY A 149 -20.29 -50.57 41.71
C GLY A 149 -19.39 -51.48 42.54
N LEU A 150 -18.07 -51.38 42.34
CA LEU A 150 -17.08 -52.12 43.12
C LEU A 150 -17.11 -51.76 44.60
N GLN A 151 -17.28 -50.49 44.94
CA GLN A 151 -17.44 -50.04 46.33
C GLN A 151 -18.66 -50.71 47.00
N ARG A 152 -19.83 -50.71 46.33
CA ARG A 152 -21.02 -51.39 46.85
C ARG A 152 -20.83 -52.90 47.03
N ILE A 153 -20.12 -53.54 46.11
CA ILE A 153 -19.81 -54.97 46.20
C ILE A 153 -18.90 -55.22 47.41
N ASN A 154 -17.87 -54.39 47.60
CA ASN A 154 -16.95 -54.49 48.72
C ASN A 154 -17.68 -54.31 50.06
N GLU A 155 -18.54 -53.28 50.16
CA GLU A 155 -19.40 -53.05 51.33
C GLU A 155 -20.28 -54.26 51.64
N ARG A 156 -20.91 -54.87 50.61
CA ARG A 156 -21.71 -56.09 50.77
C ARG A 156 -20.87 -57.26 51.28
N TYR A 157 -19.65 -57.45 50.77
CA TYR A 157 -18.75 -58.50 51.27
C TYR A 157 -18.33 -58.26 52.71
N ASP A 158 -18.03 -57.01 53.08
CA ASP A 158 -17.71 -56.63 54.46
C ASP A 158 -18.88 -56.93 55.41
N GLU A 159 -20.12 -56.63 55.01
CA GLU A 159 -21.33 -57.00 55.75
C GLU A 159 -21.49 -58.52 55.91
N MET A 160 -21.27 -59.29 54.83
CA MET A 160 -21.33 -60.76 54.88
C MET A 160 -20.27 -61.35 55.80
N ILE A 161 -19.05 -60.81 55.77
CA ILE A 161 -17.95 -61.22 56.65
C ILE A 161 -18.31 -60.89 58.11
N LEU A 162 -18.87 -59.72 58.38
CA LEU A 162 -19.34 -59.33 59.71
C LEU A 162 -20.43 -60.28 60.23
N LEU A 163 -21.40 -60.63 59.39
CA LEU A 163 -22.45 -61.59 59.75
C LEU A 163 -21.85 -62.97 60.07
N ARG A 164 -20.96 -63.48 59.22
CA ARG A 164 -20.24 -64.76 59.46
C ARG A 164 -19.46 -64.72 60.76
N LYS A 165 -18.74 -63.62 61.06
CA LYS A 165 -18.03 -63.43 62.33
C LYS A 165 -18.97 -63.49 63.54
N LYS A 166 -20.14 -62.83 63.46
CA LYS A 166 -21.19 -62.89 64.50
C LYS A 166 -21.74 -64.31 64.68
N GLN A 167 -22.04 -65.01 63.59
CA GLN A 167 -22.51 -66.41 63.62
C GLN A 167 -21.46 -67.35 64.24
N PHE A 168 -20.18 -67.21 63.85
CA PHE A 168 -19.08 -67.98 64.43
C PHE A 168 -18.91 -67.72 65.92
N HIS A 169 -19.04 -66.46 66.35
CA HIS A 169 -18.98 -66.11 67.76
C HIS A 169 -20.11 -66.77 68.55
N LEU A 170 -21.35 -66.72 68.05
CA LEU A 170 -22.49 -67.41 68.67
C LEU A 170 -22.25 -68.92 68.79
N PHE A 171 -21.72 -69.55 67.72
CA PHE A 171 -21.38 -70.97 67.72
C PHE A 171 -20.30 -71.30 68.76
N LEU A 172 -19.25 -70.48 68.89
CA LEU A 172 -18.21 -70.63 69.92
C LEU A 172 -18.77 -70.50 71.34
N VAL A 173 -19.72 -69.57 71.57
CA VAL A 173 -20.38 -69.43 72.87
C VAL A 173 -21.23 -70.66 73.18
N ALA A 174 -21.98 -71.18 72.20
CA ALA A 174 -22.77 -72.39 72.36
C ALA A 174 -21.89 -73.63 72.64
N LEU A 175 -20.77 -73.78 71.92
CA LEU A 175 -19.77 -74.83 72.18
C LEU A 175 -19.20 -74.75 73.59
N ARG A 176 -18.80 -73.55 74.05
CA ARG A 176 -18.33 -73.36 75.44
C ARG A 176 -19.43 -73.67 76.45
N GLY A 177 -20.69 -73.37 76.13
CA GLY A 177 -21.85 -73.71 76.96
C GLY A 177 -22.06 -75.22 77.07
N LEU A 178 -21.98 -75.94 75.94
CA LEU A 178 -22.04 -77.40 75.90
C LEU A 178 -20.85 -78.04 76.63
N GLN A 179 -19.65 -77.51 76.44
CA GLN A 179 -18.45 -77.99 77.13
C GLN A 179 -18.59 -77.83 78.66
N LYS A 180 -19.14 -76.71 79.13
CA LYS A 180 -19.46 -76.52 80.57
C LYS A 180 -20.54 -77.46 81.11
N LEU A 181 -21.41 -77.98 80.24
CA LEU A 181 -22.42 -78.99 80.61
C LEU A 181 -21.80 -80.37 80.70
N VAL A 182 -20.92 -80.71 79.75
CA VAL A 182 -20.15 -81.96 79.75
C VAL A 182 -19.14 -82.01 80.90
N ASP A 183 -18.49 -80.90 81.24
CA ASP A 183 -17.55 -80.80 82.38
C ASP A 183 -18.28 -80.77 83.76
N ARG A 184 -19.61 -80.77 83.78
CA ARG A 184 -20.45 -80.77 85.01
C ARG A 184 -21.09 -82.13 85.30
N GLU A 185 -20.93 -83.12 84.42
CA GLU A 185 -21.12 -84.54 84.71
C GLU A 185 -19.80 -85.17 85.15
#